data_AF-W2X1S6-F1
#
_entry.id   AF-W2X1S6-F1
#
_cell.length_a   1.000
_cell.length_b   1.000
_cell.length_c   1.000
_cell.angle_alpha   90.00
_cell.angle_beta   90.00
_cell.angle_gamma   90.00
#
_symmetry.space_group_name_H-M   'P 1'
#
loop_
_entity.id
_entity.type
_entity.pdbx_description
1 polymer ?
#
loop_
_entity_poly.entity_id
_entity_poly.type
_entity_poly.pdbx_seq_one_letter_code
_entity_poly.pdbx_strand_id
1 'polypeptide(L)'
;MEVAATRQHAHQNTAYHCLLAYYKLGYFKQHLAHVFNKSERTLSNWIKTYEQTGVFQRAKRTSERTFSRTWLLSYYSDHPLAYLDKYQAAFTRAHHIAISKTSVWRIIHEEGLTWKVLERRAMHIKEKDVFRFVEELSYVD
;
A
#
# COMPACT_ATOMS: atom_id res chain seq x y z
N MET A 1 -0.80 6.77 37.00
CA MET A 1 -0.33 6.80 35.59
C MET A 1 0.18 5.41 35.24
N GLU A 2 0.12 4.96 33.97
CA GLU A 2 0.83 3.80 33.36
C GLU A 2 -0.05 2.81 32.53
N VAL A 3 -1.34 3.03 32.30
CA VAL A 3 -2.13 2.12 31.42
C VAL A 3 -1.92 2.42 29.92
N ALA A 4 -1.37 3.60 29.57
CA ALA A 4 -1.24 4.04 28.19
C ALA A 4 -0.01 3.47 27.45
N ALA A 5 1.07 3.14 28.16
CA ALA A 5 2.32 2.67 27.54
C ALA A 5 2.30 1.19 27.14
N THR A 6 1.35 0.41 27.66
CA THR A 6 1.28 -1.05 27.43
C THR A 6 0.71 -1.46 26.07
N ARG A 7 0.14 -0.52 25.31
CA ARG A 7 -0.46 -0.80 23.98
C ARG A 7 0.48 -0.51 22.81
N GLN A 8 1.68 0.00 23.07
CA GLN A 8 2.65 0.25 22.01
C GLN A 8 3.47 -1.01 21.72
N HIS A 9 3.67 -1.28 20.43
CA HIS A 9 4.51 -2.39 19.99
C HIS A 9 5.96 -2.17 20.41
N ALA A 10 6.63 -3.24 20.86
CA ALA A 10 8.04 -3.16 21.18
C ALA A 10 8.87 -2.73 19.96
N HIS A 11 9.94 -1.98 20.23
CA HIS A 11 10.93 -1.63 19.23
C HIS A 11 11.68 -2.89 18.78
N GLN A 12 12.17 -2.92 17.54
CA GLN A 12 12.88 -4.07 16.98
C GLN A 12 14.13 -4.41 17.81
N ASN A 13 14.87 -3.40 18.26
CA ASN A 13 16.04 -3.59 19.14
C ASN A 13 15.68 -4.28 20.45
N THR A 14 14.51 -3.97 21.04
CA THR A 14 14.06 -4.62 22.28
C THR A 14 13.88 -6.13 22.06
N ALA A 15 13.34 -6.53 20.91
CA ALA A 15 13.22 -7.93 20.55
C ALA A 15 14.60 -8.59 20.36
N TYR A 16 15.54 -7.91 19.68
CA TYR A 16 16.91 -8.43 19.51
C TYR A 16 17.68 -8.56 20.82
N HIS A 17 17.59 -7.59 21.72
CA HIS A 17 18.22 -7.70 23.04
C HIS A 17 17.63 -8.84 23.86
N CYS A 18 16.32 -9.06 23.76
CA CYS A 18 15.68 -10.21 24.40
C CYS A 18 16.15 -11.54 23.79
N LEU A 19 16.28 -11.62 22.46
CA LEU A 19 16.79 -12.82 21.78
C LEU A 19 18.26 -13.09 22.13
N LEU A 20 19.08 -12.04 22.20
CA LEU A 20 20.47 -12.14 22.66
C LEU A 20 20.53 -12.69 24.09
N ALA A 21 19.73 -12.12 25.00
CA ALA A 21 19.69 -12.56 26.39
C ALA A 21 19.19 -14.02 26.53
N TYR A 22 18.24 -14.44 25.70
CA TYR A 22 17.75 -15.81 25.68
C TYR A 22 18.80 -16.81 25.16
N TYR A 23 19.41 -16.54 24.00
CA TYR A 23 20.31 -17.49 23.35
C TYR A 23 21.78 -17.42 23.80
N LYS A 24 22.29 -16.23 24.12
CA LYS A 24 23.71 -16.04 24.49
C LYS A 24 23.93 -16.05 26.00
N LEU A 25 22.96 -15.56 26.77
CA LEU A 25 23.07 -15.50 28.23
C LEU A 25 22.26 -16.59 28.95
N GLY A 26 21.42 -17.35 28.22
CA GLY A 26 20.71 -18.50 28.76
C GLY A 26 19.55 -18.16 29.71
N TYR A 27 19.04 -16.93 29.68
CA TYR A 27 17.95 -16.53 30.58
C TYR A 27 16.61 -17.17 30.22
N PHE A 28 15.85 -17.56 31.25
CA PHE A 28 14.50 -18.11 31.09
C PHE A 28 13.48 -17.04 30.68
N LYS A 29 12.45 -17.48 29.94
CA LYS A 29 11.38 -16.60 29.42
C LYS A 29 10.66 -15.83 30.53
N GLN A 30 10.44 -16.44 31.69
CA GLN A 30 9.80 -15.80 32.85
C GLN A 30 10.60 -14.59 33.35
N HIS A 31 11.92 -14.75 33.45
CA HIS A 31 12.81 -13.67 33.87
C HIS A 31 12.86 -12.55 32.83
N LEU A 32 12.95 -12.91 31.54
CA LEU A 32 12.93 -11.94 30.45
C LEU A 32 11.58 -11.20 30.35
N ALA A 33 10.47 -11.86 30.64
CA ALA A 33 9.14 -11.25 30.65
C ALA A 33 9.06 -10.13 31.69
N HIS A 34 9.67 -10.35 32.86
CA HIS A 34 9.78 -9.35 33.92
C HIS A 34 10.71 -8.19 33.50
N VAL A 35 11.95 -8.49 33.06
CA VAL A 35 12.96 -7.47 32.70
C VAL A 35 12.50 -6.59 31.54
N PHE A 36 11.91 -7.17 30.50
CA PHE A 36 11.48 -6.42 29.30
C PHE A 36 10.05 -5.86 29.42
N ASN A 37 9.35 -6.14 30.54
CA ASN A 37 7.95 -5.80 30.75
C ASN A 37 7.08 -6.21 29.54
N LYS A 38 7.16 -7.49 29.17
CA LYS A 38 6.43 -8.10 28.04
C LYS A 38 5.87 -9.45 28.48
N SER A 39 4.72 -9.83 27.92
CA SER A 39 4.16 -11.15 28.20
C SER A 39 5.03 -12.27 27.64
N GLU A 40 5.06 -13.41 28.33
CA GLU A 40 5.76 -14.62 27.85
C GLU A 40 5.29 -15.07 26.46
N ARG A 41 4.00 -14.81 26.13
CA ARG A 41 3.45 -15.04 24.80
C ARG A 41 4.15 -14.18 23.74
N THR A 42 4.42 -12.91 24.04
CA THR A 42 5.13 -12.00 23.14
C THR A 42 6.55 -12.48 22.90
N LEU A 43 7.26 -12.89 23.97
CA LEU A 43 8.61 -13.42 23.87
C LEU A 43 8.64 -14.73 23.07
N SER A 44 7.69 -15.62 23.32
CA SER A 44 7.56 -16.88 22.58
C SER A 44 7.31 -16.64 21.09
N ASN A 45 6.50 -15.62 20.74
CA ASN A 45 6.33 -15.22 19.36
C ASN A 45 7.63 -14.69 18.75
N TRP A 46 8.41 -13.87 19.46
CA TRP A 46 9.69 -13.37 18.96
C TRP A 46 10.70 -14.49 18.71
N ILE A 47 10.80 -15.43 19.65
CA ILE A 47 11.65 -16.62 19.52
C ILE A 47 11.22 -17.45 18.32
N LYS A 48 9.92 -17.76 18.21
CA LYS A 48 9.37 -18.52 17.09
C LYS A 48 9.61 -17.84 15.74
N THR A 49 9.38 -16.53 15.64
CA THR A 49 9.69 -15.78 14.41
C THR A 49 11.16 -15.89 14.09
N TYR A 50 12.05 -15.67 15.07
CA TYR A 50 13.49 -15.74 14.86
C TYR A 50 13.97 -17.13 14.42
N GLU A 51 13.43 -18.21 15.02
CA GLU A 51 13.74 -19.58 14.61
C GLU A 51 13.28 -19.89 13.17
N GLN A 52 12.16 -19.31 12.73
CA GLN A 52 11.61 -19.54 11.40
C GLN A 52 12.30 -18.73 10.29
N THR A 53 12.61 -17.47 10.55
CA THR A 53 13.09 -16.53 9.51
C THR A 53 14.56 -16.13 9.69
N GLY A 54 15.19 -16.46 10.82
CA GLY A 54 16.55 -16.01 11.17
C GLY A 54 16.66 -14.53 11.54
N VAL A 55 15.56 -13.77 11.41
CA VAL A 55 15.49 -12.33 11.67
C VAL A 55 14.18 -11.97 12.33
N PHE A 56 14.20 -11.04 13.27
CA PHE A 56 12.95 -10.49 13.80
C PHE A 56 12.47 -9.35 12.89
N GLN A 57 11.38 -9.59 12.15
CA GLN A 57 10.71 -8.56 11.35
C GLN A 57 9.25 -8.43 11.76
N ARG A 58 8.77 -7.19 11.85
CA ARG A 58 7.35 -6.90 12.14
C ARG A 58 6.48 -7.41 11.00
N ALA A 59 5.40 -8.12 11.32
CA ALA A 59 4.39 -8.51 10.35
C ALA A 59 3.82 -7.25 9.68
N LYS A 60 4.06 -7.10 8.37
CA LYS A 60 3.40 -6.09 7.54
C LYS A 60 2.05 -6.66 7.13
N ARG A 61 0.96 -5.99 7.49
CA ARG A 61 -0.35 -6.29 6.89
C ARG A 61 -0.37 -5.67 5.50
N THR A 62 -0.26 -6.49 4.46
CA THR A 62 -0.57 -6.03 3.10
C THR A 62 -2.08 -5.91 3.00
N SER A 63 -2.62 -4.68 2.95
CA SER A 63 -4.03 -4.48 2.61
C SER A 63 -4.19 -4.63 1.10
N GLU A 64 -4.32 -5.87 0.64
CA GLU A 64 -4.64 -6.17 -0.75
C GLU A 64 -6.10 -5.81 -1.05
N ARG A 65 -6.33 -4.56 -1.47
CA ARG A 65 -7.54 -4.19 -2.21
C ARG A 65 -7.29 -4.43 -3.70
N THR A 66 -7.20 -5.69 -4.09
CA THR A 66 -6.80 -6.10 -5.45
C THR A 66 -7.92 -5.86 -6.46
N PHE A 67 -9.17 -6.10 -6.05
CA PHE A 67 -10.36 -5.98 -6.92
C PHE A 67 -10.60 -4.56 -7.47
N SER A 68 -10.19 -3.52 -6.72
CA SER A 68 -10.38 -2.13 -7.15
C SER A 68 -9.37 -1.64 -8.19
N ARG A 69 -8.25 -2.35 -8.39
CA ARG A 69 -7.13 -1.85 -9.21
C ARG A 69 -7.36 -2.08 -10.70
N THR A 70 -7.72 -3.31 -11.09
CA THR A 70 -7.90 -3.69 -12.49
C THR A 70 -8.98 -2.87 -13.18
N TRP A 71 -10.09 -2.60 -12.49
CA TRP A 71 -11.18 -1.78 -13.03
C TRP A 71 -10.78 -0.31 -13.26
N LEU A 72 -10.00 0.28 -12.35
CA LEU A 72 -9.51 1.65 -12.53
C LEU A 72 -8.58 1.76 -13.74
N LEU A 73 -7.79 0.72 -14.01
CA LEU A 73 -6.89 0.68 -15.17
C LEU A 73 -7.64 0.50 -16.49
N SER A 74 -8.69 -0.32 -16.52
CA SER A 74 -9.54 -0.46 -17.72
C SER A 74 -10.25 0.87 -18.00
N TYR A 75 -10.86 1.47 -16.98
CA TYR A 75 -11.53 2.77 -17.11
C TYR A 75 -10.57 3.89 -17.55
N TYR A 76 -9.32 3.86 -17.10
CA TYR A 76 -8.27 4.76 -17.58
C TYR A 76 -7.92 4.54 -19.06
N SER A 77 -7.89 3.29 -19.51
CA SER A 77 -7.61 2.97 -20.91
C SER A 77 -8.71 3.48 -21.84
N ASP A 78 -9.96 3.43 -21.37
CA ASP A 78 -11.13 3.93 -22.10
C ASP A 78 -11.25 5.47 -22.05
N HIS A 79 -10.80 6.09 -20.96
CA HIS A 79 -10.92 7.53 -20.74
C HIS A 79 -9.61 8.20 -20.29
N PRO A 80 -8.55 8.16 -21.12
CA PRO A 80 -7.21 8.62 -20.74
C PRO A 80 -7.10 10.10 -20.34
N LEU A 81 -8.05 10.94 -20.76
CA LEU A 81 -8.10 12.37 -20.47
C LEU A 81 -9.02 12.73 -19.29
N ALA A 82 -9.69 11.76 -18.69
CA ALA A 82 -10.56 12.04 -17.55
C ALA A 82 -9.74 12.63 -16.38
N TYR A 83 -10.35 13.54 -15.63
CA TYR A 83 -9.74 14.10 -14.41
C TYR A 83 -9.97 13.17 -13.20
N LEU A 84 -9.15 13.33 -12.15
CA LEU A 84 -9.21 12.50 -10.92
C LEU A 84 -10.57 12.46 -10.23
N ASP A 85 -11.37 13.52 -10.34
CA ASP A 85 -12.74 13.58 -9.85
C ASP A 85 -13.70 12.68 -10.66
N LYS A 86 -13.54 12.62 -11.98
CA LYS A 86 -14.30 11.72 -12.86
C LYS A 86 -13.99 10.26 -12.55
N TYR A 87 -12.72 9.91 -12.35
CA TYR A 87 -12.32 8.57 -11.91
C TYR A 87 -12.94 8.21 -10.55
N GLN A 88 -12.88 9.13 -9.59
CA GLN A 88 -13.48 8.92 -8.28
C GLN A 88 -15.00 8.68 -8.38
N ALA A 89 -15.70 9.50 -9.16
CA ALA A 89 -17.14 9.39 -9.35
C ALA A 89 -17.51 8.08 -10.08
N ALA A 90 -16.79 7.72 -11.13
CA ALA A 90 -17.01 6.49 -11.88
C ALA A 90 -16.77 5.25 -11.01
N PHE A 91 -15.69 5.25 -10.22
CA PHE A 91 -15.39 4.18 -9.28
C PHE A 91 -16.47 4.02 -8.20
N THR A 92 -16.93 5.13 -7.64
CA THR A 92 -17.98 5.13 -6.62
C THR A 92 -19.30 4.60 -7.20
N ARG A 93 -19.61 4.92 -8.46
CA ARG A 93 -20.79 4.40 -9.16
C ARG A 93 -20.69 2.91 -9.48
N ALA A 94 -19.52 2.45 -9.93
CA ALA A 94 -19.34 1.06 -10.37
C ALA A 94 -19.21 0.06 -9.20
N HIS A 95 -18.55 0.47 -8.12
CA HIS A 95 -18.25 -0.43 -7.00
C HIS A 95 -19.04 -0.12 -5.72
N HIS A 96 -19.83 0.95 -5.70
CA HIS A 96 -20.54 1.44 -4.49
C HIS A 96 -19.62 1.67 -3.29
N ILE A 97 -18.33 1.92 -3.54
CA ILE A 97 -17.30 2.14 -2.52
C ILE A 97 -16.74 3.55 -2.71
N ALA A 98 -16.81 4.36 -1.66
CA ALA A 98 -16.16 5.67 -1.65
C ALA A 98 -14.64 5.52 -1.66
N ILE A 99 -13.99 6.19 -2.61
CA ILE A 99 -12.53 6.27 -2.71
C ILE A 99 -12.10 7.73 -2.67
N SER A 100 -10.93 8.02 -2.07
CA SER A 100 -10.34 9.37 -2.12
C SER A 100 -9.58 9.59 -3.43
N LYS A 101 -9.52 10.83 -3.92
CA LYS A 101 -8.69 11.21 -5.09
C LYS A 101 -7.23 10.79 -4.91
N THR A 102 -6.70 10.92 -3.69
CA THR A 102 -5.34 10.49 -3.33
C THR A 102 -5.15 8.98 -3.45
N SER A 103 -6.18 8.18 -3.14
CA SER A 103 -6.13 6.73 -3.30
C SER A 103 -6.20 6.33 -4.76
N VAL A 104 -7.03 7.00 -5.57
CA VAL A 104 -7.08 6.81 -7.03
C VAL A 104 -5.72 7.11 -7.65
N TRP A 105 -5.13 8.26 -7.32
CA TRP A 105 -3.80 8.64 -7.80
C TRP A 105 -2.72 7.63 -7.39
N ARG A 106 -2.74 7.16 -6.14
CA ARG A 106 -1.80 6.16 -5.65
C ARG A 106 -1.89 4.85 -6.44
N ILE A 107 -3.11 4.38 -6.74
CA ILE A 107 -3.32 3.16 -7.53
C ILE A 107 -2.77 3.33 -8.95
N ILE A 108 -3.10 4.44 -9.61
CA ILE A 108 -2.61 4.75 -10.96
C ILE A 108 -1.07 4.81 -10.97
N HIS A 109 -0.48 5.46 -9.96
CA HIS A 109 0.96 5.61 -9.85
C HIS A 109 1.68 4.30 -9.50
N GLU A 110 1.11 3.43 -8.65
CA GLU A 110 1.64 2.09 -8.34
C GLU A 110 1.76 1.23 -9.61
N GLU A 111 0.88 1.44 -10.59
CA GLU A 111 0.82 0.71 -11.87
C GLU A 111 1.68 1.34 -12.98
N GLY A 112 2.55 2.30 -12.63
CA GLY A 112 3.52 2.89 -13.57
C GLY A 112 2.97 4.03 -14.45
N LEU A 113 1.71 4.41 -14.28
CA LEU A 113 1.11 5.58 -14.95
C LEU A 113 1.52 6.88 -14.23
N THR A 114 2.81 7.21 -14.33
CA THR A 114 3.37 8.45 -13.79
C THR A 114 2.84 9.68 -14.53
N TRP A 115 2.89 10.85 -13.89
CA TRP A 115 2.48 12.13 -14.50
C TRP A 115 3.04 12.33 -15.92
N LYS A 116 4.33 12.03 -16.14
CA LYS A 116 4.97 12.13 -17.47
C LYS A 116 4.42 11.15 -18.51
N VAL A 117 3.92 9.99 -18.09
CA VAL A 117 3.27 9.02 -18.98
C VAL A 117 1.87 9.52 -19.35
N LEU A 118 1.14 10.05 -18.36
CA LEU A 118 -0.19 10.65 -18.57
C LEU A 118 -0.09 11.85 -19.52
N GLU A 119 0.87 12.74 -19.30
CA GLU A 119 1.12 13.93 -20.10
C GLU A 119 1.45 13.58 -21.56
N ARG A 120 2.37 12.63 -21.79
CA ARG A 120 2.69 12.15 -23.15
C ARG A 120 1.49 11.52 -23.85
N ARG A 121 0.69 10.72 -23.15
CA ARG A 121 -0.54 10.14 -23.71
C ARG A 121 -1.54 11.22 -24.08
N ALA A 122 -1.73 12.23 -23.23
CA ALA A 122 -2.61 13.35 -23.53
C ALA A 122 -2.15 14.14 -24.77
N MET A 123 -0.84 14.34 -24.94
CA MET A 123 -0.27 14.97 -26.15
C MET A 123 -0.53 14.15 -27.42
N HIS A 124 -0.29 12.85 -27.41
CA HIS A 124 -0.54 11.99 -28.58
C HIS A 124 -2.03 11.87 -28.92
N ILE A 125 -2.93 11.94 -27.92
CA ILE A 125 -4.37 11.95 -28.16
C ILE A 125 -4.81 13.26 -28.84
N LYS A 126 -4.25 14.41 -28.43
CA LYS A 126 -4.52 15.69 -29.11
C LYS A 126 -4.15 15.63 -30.60
N GLU A 127 -3.04 14.99 -30.95
CA GLU A 127 -2.65 14.81 -32.35
C GLU A 127 -3.67 13.95 -33.11
N LYS A 128 -4.12 12.83 -32.53
CA LYS A 128 -5.21 12.01 -33.10
C LYS A 128 -6.54 12.77 -33.22
N ASP A 129 -6.87 13.61 -32.24
CA ASP A 129 -8.09 14.43 -32.29
C ASP A 129 -7.99 15.52 -33.37
N VAL A 130 -6.80 16.07 -33.62
CA VAL A 130 -6.54 16.98 -34.74
C VAL A 130 -6.72 16.24 -36.08
N PHE A 131 -6.15 15.04 -36.22
CA PHE A 131 -6.36 14.22 -37.42
C PHE A 131 -7.84 13.87 -37.61
N ARG A 132 -8.55 13.46 -36.56
CA ARG A 132 -10.00 13.20 -36.61
C ARG A 132 -10.77 14.45 -37.04
N PHE A 133 -10.46 15.61 -36.46
CA PHE A 133 -11.15 16.85 -36.78
C PHE A 133 -10.91 17.30 -38.23
N VAL A 134 -9.68 17.14 -38.74
CA VAL A 134 -9.34 17.44 -40.14
C VAL A 134 -10.03 16.47 -41.10
N GLU A 135 -10.08 15.19 -40.74
CA GLU A 135 -10.78 14.15 -41.50
C GLU A 135 -12.30 14.40 -41.52
N GLU A 136 -12.92 14.68 -40.36
CA GLU A 136 -14.34 15.07 -40.26
C GLU A 136 -14.66 16.31 -41.10
N LEU A 137 -13.79 17.33 -41.10
CA LEU A 137 -13.91 18.50 -41.98
C LEU A 137 -13.84 18.15 -43.46
N SER A 138 -13.07 17.13 -43.85
CA SER A 138 -12.95 16.70 -45.25
C SER A 138 -14.19 15.98 -45.78
N TYR A 139 -15.09 15.54 -44.90
CA TYR A 139 -16.38 14.94 -45.25
C TYR A 139 -17.54 15.94 -45.24
N VAL A 140 -17.29 17.19 -44.85
CA VAL A 140 -18.26 18.29 -44.95
C VAL A 140 -18.00 19.04 -46.25
N ASP A 141 -18.36 18.42 -47.36
CA ASP A 141 -18.72 19.09 -48.62
C ASP A 141 -20.26 19.19 -48.71
#